data_AF-A0A2U9BKJ7-F1
#
_entry.id   AF-A0A2U9BKJ7-F1
#
_cell.length_a   1.000
_cell.length_b   1.000
_cell.length_c   1.000
_cell.angle_alpha   90.00
_cell.angle_beta   90.00
_cell.angle_gamma   90.00
#
_symmetry.space_group_name_H-M   'P 1'
#
loop_
_entity.id
_entity.type
_entity.pdbx_description
1 polymer ?
#
loop_
_entity_poly.entity_id
_entity_poly.type
_entity_poly.pdbx_seq_one_letter_code
_entity_poly.pdbx_strand_id
1 'polypeptide(L)'
;MAQHDPSHVASSQKALMLEMKSLQEEPVEGFKITLVDEADLYNWEVAIFGPPNTHYEGGYFKARIKFPMDYPYSPPSFRFLTKMWHPNIYENGDVCISILHPPVDDPQSGELPSERWNPTQNVRTILLSVISLLNEPNTFSPANVDASVMYRKWRDSKGKDREYVEIIRKQVVATKAEAERDGVKVPTTLAEYCIRTRVFDSPEELKVKVETLAQLIKESQYFVVHSGAGISTSAGIPDFRGPKGVWTLEEKGESPNFETTFEDARPSLTHLALLGLQRAGYLKYLISQNVDGLHVRSGFPRDLLSELHGNMFVEECEKCGRQYVREKVIGVMGLKPTGRHCDVVRSRGLRACRGKLISTILDWEDALPDRDLNKAEDASRSNPAETFHS
;
A
#
# COMPACT_ATOMS: atom_id res chain seq x y z
N MET A 1 -13.65 -38.01 -13.94
CA MET A 1 -12.60 -38.12 -12.90
C MET A 1 -11.29 -37.76 -13.57
N ALA A 2 -10.83 -36.51 -13.41
CA ALA A 2 -9.53 -36.12 -13.94
C ALA A 2 -8.45 -36.79 -13.08
N GLN A 3 -7.57 -37.56 -13.71
CA GLN A 3 -6.40 -38.13 -13.04
C GLN A 3 -5.42 -36.97 -12.79
N HIS A 4 -5.15 -36.67 -11.52
CA HIS A 4 -4.24 -35.61 -11.11
C HIS A 4 -2.79 -36.11 -11.13
N ASP A 5 -1.88 -35.32 -11.69
CA ASP A 5 -0.44 -35.60 -11.72
C ASP A 5 0.16 -35.38 -10.31
N PRO A 6 0.79 -36.41 -9.70
CA PRO A 6 1.39 -36.32 -8.36
C PRO A 6 2.45 -35.22 -8.21
N SER A 7 3.11 -34.81 -9.29
CA SER A 7 4.17 -33.79 -9.26
C SER A 7 3.63 -32.39 -8.93
N HIS A 8 2.45 -32.04 -9.44
CA HIS A 8 1.80 -30.76 -9.18
C HIS A 8 1.32 -30.62 -7.74
N VAL A 9 0.84 -31.71 -7.13
CA VAL A 9 0.39 -31.72 -5.72
C VAL A 9 1.55 -31.46 -4.76
N ALA A 10 2.71 -32.10 -4.98
CA ALA A 10 3.89 -31.88 -4.14
C ALA A 10 4.41 -30.44 -4.22
N SER A 11 4.33 -29.81 -5.41
CA SER A 11 4.73 -28.41 -5.61
C SER A 11 3.79 -27.42 -4.92
N SER A 12 2.47 -27.62 -5.04
CA SER A 12 1.49 -26.71 -4.43
C SER A 12 1.49 -26.81 -2.90
N GLN A 13 1.62 -28.01 -2.33
CA GLN A 13 1.79 -28.19 -0.89
C GLN A 13 3.01 -27.44 -0.35
N LYS A 14 4.14 -27.51 -1.06
CA LYS A 14 5.35 -26.77 -0.66
C LYS A 14 5.13 -25.25 -0.70
N ALA A 15 4.45 -24.73 -1.72
CA ALA A 15 4.10 -23.31 -1.79
C ALA A 15 3.21 -22.89 -0.61
N LEU A 16 2.17 -23.66 -0.30
CA LEU A 16 1.26 -23.39 0.82
C LEU A 16 1.95 -23.43 2.19
N MET A 17 2.90 -24.35 2.39
CA MET A 17 3.71 -24.38 3.62
C MET A 17 4.57 -23.12 3.76
N LEU A 18 5.14 -22.61 2.66
CA LEU A 18 5.93 -21.37 2.67
C LEU A 18 5.05 -20.14 2.94
N GLU A 19 3.87 -20.08 2.33
CA GLU A 19 2.87 -19.03 2.60
C GLU A 19 2.48 -19.00 4.08
N MET A 20 2.12 -20.16 4.65
CA MET A 20 1.73 -20.27 6.06
C MET A 20 2.88 -19.83 6.98
N LYS A 21 4.10 -20.33 6.70
CA LYS A 21 5.29 -19.95 7.48
C LYS A 21 5.54 -18.44 7.41
N SER A 22 5.46 -17.84 6.23
CA SER A 22 5.65 -16.39 6.05
C SER A 22 4.62 -15.58 6.83
N LEU A 23 3.35 -16.00 6.87
CA LEU A 23 2.30 -15.32 7.64
C LEU A 23 2.42 -15.53 9.15
N GLN A 24 3.03 -16.63 9.60
CA GLN A 24 3.33 -16.86 11.01
C GLN A 24 4.52 -16.02 11.49
N GLU A 25 5.55 -15.88 10.65
CA GLU A 25 6.74 -15.05 10.94
C GLU A 25 6.39 -13.54 10.86
N GLU A 26 5.62 -13.16 9.84
CA GLU A 26 5.20 -11.78 9.59
C GLU A 26 3.67 -11.69 9.48
N PRO A 27 2.94 -11.67 10.59
CA PRO A 27 1.48 -11.58 10.57
C PRO A 27 0.97 -10.30 9.90
N VAL A 28 -0.20 -10.39 9.27
CA VAL A 28 -0.91 -9.25 8.68
C VAL A 28 -1.82 -8.62 9.74
N GLU A 29 -1.75 -7.31 9.90
CA GLU A 29 -2.62 -6.59 10.83
C GLU A 29 -4.09 -6.86 10.55
N GLY A 30 -4.89 -7.03 11.61
CA GLY A 30 -6.30 -7.33 11.45
C GLY A 30 -6.65 -8.78 11.11
N PHE A 31 -5.68 -9.69 10.98
CA PHE A 31 -5.96 -11.09 10.68
C PHE A 31 -5.35 -12.09 11.67
N LYS A 32 -6.04 -13.21 11.85
CA LYS A 32 -5.48 -14.46 12.39
C LYS A 32 -5.80 -15.59 11.44
N ILE A 33 -4.82 -16.43 11.16
CA ILE A 33 -4.94 -17.49 10.16
C ILE A 33 -4.59 -18.82 10.81
N THR A 34 -5.44 -19.82 10.59
CA THR A 34 -5.22 -21.19 11.05
C THR A 34 -5.62 -22.17 9.95
N LEU A 35 -5.12 -23.40 10.04
CA LEU A 35 -5.65 -24.49 9.22
C LEU A 35 -7.01 -24.93 9.77
N VAL A 36 -7.92 -25.34 8.89
CA VAL A 36 -9.19 -25.97 9.31
C VAL A 36 -8.92 -27.36 9.90
N ASP A 37 -7.99 -28.08 9.28
CA ASP A 37 -7.48 -29.38 9.73
C ASP A 37 -5.96 -29.40 9.47
N GLU A 38 -5.16 -29.86 10.44
CA GLU A 38 -3.70 -29.98 10.28
C GLU A 38 -3.32 -30.93 9.14
N ALA A 39 -4.20 -31.87 8.78
CA ALA A 39 -4.02 -32.77 7.64
C ALA A 39 -4.39 -32.14 6.28
N ASP A 40 -5.06 -30.98 6.26
CA ASP A 40 -5.54 -30.30 5.06
C ASP A 40 -4.92 -28.91 4.87
N LEU A 41 -3.85 -28.86 4.09
CA LEU A 41 -3.15 -27.63 3.74
C LEU A 41 -3.91 -26.73 2.77
N TYR A 42 -5.02 -27.18 2.17
CA TYR A 42 -5.75 -26.45 1.12
C TYR A 42 -6.97 -25.68 1.65
N ASN A 43 -7.30 -25.79 2.94
CA ASN A 43 -8.44 -25.08 3.54
C ASN A 43 -8.00 -24.35 4.81
N TRP A 44 -7.99 -23.02 4.75
CA TRP A 44 -7.56 -22.16 5.85
C TRP A 44 -8.74 -21.38 6.40
N GLU A 45 -8.80 -21.27 7.73
CA GLU A 45 -9.72 -20.38 8.42
C GLU A 45 -9.02 -19.04 8.68
N VAL A 46 -9.74 -17.96 8.42
CA VAL A 46 -9.27 -16.60 8.60
C VAL A 46 -10.23 -15.87 9.52
N ALA A 47 -9.72 -15.45 10.67
CA ALA A 47 -10.38 -14.50 11.55
C ALA A 47 -9.95 -13.08 11.17
N ILE A 48 -10.93 -12.21 10.93
CA ILE A 48 -10.75 -10.84 10.44
C ILE A 48 -11.30 -9.89 11.51
N PHE A 49 -10.44 -9.00 12.00
CA PHE A 49 -10.83 -7.90 12.84
C PHE A 49 -11.19 -6.70 11.97
N GLY A 50 -12.35 -6.11 12.25
CA GLY A 50 -12.82 -4.94 11.53
C GLY A 50 -11.78 -3.80 11.54
N PRO A 51 -11.36 -3.28 10.37
CA PRO A 51 -10.33 -2.25 10.31
C PRO A 51 -10.77 -0.96 11.02
N PRO A 52 -9.86 -0.27 11.74
CA PRO A 52 -10.14 1.02 12.36
C PRO A 52 -10.60 2.05 11.34
N ASN A 53 -11.43 3.00 11.76
CA ASN A 53 -12.02 4.05 10.94
C ASN A 53 -12.94 3.55 9.80
N THR A 54 -13.36 2.29 9.85
CA THR A 54 -14.35 1.73 8.92
C THR A 54 -15.67 1.44 9.65
N HIS A 55 -16.75 1.23 8.91
CA HIS A 55 -18.02 0.79 9.51
C HIS A 55 -17.96 -0.61 10.12
N TYR A 56 -16.92 -1.37 9.82
CA TYR A 56 -16.70 -2.72 10.32
C TYR A 56 -15.91 -2.75 11.63
N GLU A 57 -15.38 -1.60 12.09
CA GLU A 57 -14.53 -1.48 13.29
C GLU A 57 -15.14 -2.17 14.52
N GLY A 58 -14.30 -2.92 15.23
CA GLY A 58 -14.71 -3.70 16.41
C GLY A 58 -15.53 -4.95 16.09
N GLY A 59 -15.65 -5.32 14.81
CA GLY A 59 -16.23 -6.59 14.37
C GLY A 59 -15.23 -7.75 14.35
N TYR A 60 -15.76 -8.97 14.43
CA TYR A 60 -15.01 -10.23 14.30
C TYR A 60 -15.66 -11.09 13.23
N PHE A 61 -15.02 -11.20 12.07
CA PHE A 61 -15.58 -11.89 10.91
C PHE A 61 -14.76 -13.13 10.61
N LYS A 62 -15.44 -14.26 10.42
CA LYS A 62 -14.81 -15.51 10.00
C LYS A 62 -14.91 -15.65 8.50
N ALA A 63 -13.83 -16.11 7.89
CA ALA A 63 -13.74 -16.42 6.48
C ALA A 63 -12.94 -17.70 6.26
N ARG A 64 -13.02 -18.22 5.03
CA ARG A 64 -12.29 -19.39 4.59
C ARG A 64 -11.58 -19.11 3.28
N ILE A 65 -10.30 -19.46 3.20
CA ILE A 65 -9.55 -19.54 1.96
C ILE A 65 -9.48 -20.99 1.54
N LYS A 66 -9.84 -21.27 0.29
CA LYS A 66 -9.70 -22.60 -0.30
C LYS A 66 -8.79 -22.52 -1.51
N PHE A 67 -7.72 -23.29 -1.48
CA PHE A 67 -6.68 -23.30 -2.51
C PHE A 67 -6.94 -24.38 -3.57
N PRO A 68 -6.64 -24.12 -4.85
CA PRO A 68 -6.67 -25.14 -5.88
C PRO A 68 -5.40 -26.01 -5.83
N MET A 69 -5.48 -27.20 -6.43
CA MET A 69 -4.37 -28.17 -6.43
C MET A 69 -3.14 -27.69 -7.21
N ASP A 70 -3.32 -26.74 -8.13
CA ASP A 70 -2.29 -26.11 -8.95
C ASP A 70 -1.89 -24.72 -8.43
N TYR A 71 -2.20 -24.37 -7.18
CA TYR A 71 -1.70 -23.15 -6.56
C TYR A 71 -0.15 -23.06 -6.66
N PRO A 72 0.44 -21.90 -7.03
CA PRO A 72 -0.17 -20.57 -7.20
C PRO A 72 -0.61 -20.22 -8.64
N TYR A 73 -0.71 -21.18 -9.55
CA TYR A 73 -1.07 -20.89 -10.95
C TYR A 73 -2.54 -20.48 -11.11
N SER A 74 -3.44 -21.14 -10.38
CA SER A 74 -4.84 -20.74 -10.26
C SER A 74 -5.11 -20.02 -8.94
N PRO A 75 -6.06 -19.05 -8.90
CA PRO A 75 -6.39 -18.33 -7.68
C PRO A 75 -7.06 -19.22 -6.64
N PRO A 76 -6.85 -18.95 -5.34
CA PRO A 76 -7.74 -19.46 -4.30
C PRO A 76 -9.10 -18.78 -4.34
N SER A 77 -10.10 -19.40 -3.71
CA SER A 77 -11.38 -18.75 -3.41
C SER A 77 -11.38 -18.21 -1.97
N PHE A 78 -11.94 -17.02 -1.77
CA PHE A 78 -12.13 -16.41 -0.44
C PHE A 78 -13.63 -16.24 -0.15
N ARG A 79 -14.09 -16.80 0.97
CA ARG A 79 -15.50 -16.73 1.38
C ARG A 79 -15.64 -16.31 2.83
N PHE A 80 -16.45 -15.30 3.10
CA PHE A 80 -16.92 -15.01 4.46
C PHE A 80 -17.90 -16.09 4.94
N LEU A 81 -17.61 -16.65 6.12
CA LEU A 81 -18.50 -17.55 6.84
C LEU A 81 -19.51 -16.76 7.69
N THR A 82 -19.07 -15.62 8.24
CA THR A 82 -19.96 -14.64 8.86
C THR A 82 -20.78 -13.93 7.77
N LYS A 83 -22.08 -13.75 7.97
CA LYS A 83 -22.94 -13.06 6.99
C LYS A 83 -22.51 -11.58 6.85
N MET A 84 -22.20 -11.16 5.63
CA MET A 84 -21.72 -9.80 5.31
C MET A 84 -22.72 -9.02 4.46
N TRP A 85 -22.98 -7.76 4.83
CA TRP A 85 -23.65 -6.79 3.97
C TRP A 85 -22.60 -5.86 3.39
N HIS A 86 -22.27 -6.05 2.11
CA HIS A 86 -21.16 -5.35 1.47
C HIS A 86 -21.31 -5.39 -0.07
N PRO A 87 -21.02 -4.29 -0.81
CA PRO A 87 -21.17 -4.23 -2.27
C PRO A 87 -20.46 -5.33 -3.07
N ASN A 88 -19.31 -5.81 -2.59
CA ASN A 88 -18.48 -6.80 -3.28
C ASN A 88 -18.48 -8.20 -2.62
N ILE A 89 -19.47 -8.50 -1.78
CA ILE A 89 -19.62 -9.83 -1.18
C ILE A 89 -20.99 -10.38 -1.59
N TYR A 90 -20.99 -11.57 -2.20
CA TYR A 90 -22.22 -12.27 -2.59
C TYR A 90 -23.01 -12.73 -1.35
N GLU A 91 -24.29 -13.06 -1.53
CA GLU A 91 -25.14 -13.54 -0.43
C GLU A 91 -24.61 -14.84 0.22
N ASN A 92 -23.91 -15.67 -0.56
CA ASN A 92 -23.26 -16.90 -0.08
C ASN A 92 -21.91 -16.64 0.62
N GLY A 93 -21.46 -15.38 0.71
CA GLY A 93 -20.22 -14.95 1.34
C GLY A 93 -19.00 -14.91 0.41
N ASP A 94 -19.10 -15.35 -0.85
CA ASP A 94 -17.98 -15.27 -1.79
C ASP A 94 -17.58 -13.81 -2.04
N VAL A 95 -16.27 -13.54 -2.02
CA VAL A 95 -15.71 -12.21 -2.26
C VAL A 95 -15.42 -12.01 -3.74
N CYS A 96 -15.85 -10.87 -4.29
CA CYS A 96 -15.63 -10.50 -5.68
C CYS A 96 -14.61 -9.35 -5.76
N ILE A 97 -13.36 -9.69 -6.05
CA ILE A 97 -12.24 -8.75 -6.29
C ILE A 97 -11.36 -9.31 -7.40
N SER A 98 -10.77 -8.44 -8.23
CA SER A 98 -10.03 -8.82 -9.44
C SER A 98 -8.93 -9.84 -9.17
N ILE A 99 -8.19 -9.70 -8.06
CA ILE A 99 -7.11 -10.62 -7.67
C ILE A 99 -7.59 -12.06 -7.44
N LEU A 100 -8.88 -12.32 -7.20
CA LEU A 100 -9.43 -13.68 -7.07
C LEU A 100 -9.98 -14.23 -8.38
N HIS A 101 -9.97 -13.44 -9.47
CA HIS A 101 -10.42 -13.89 -10.78
C HIS A 101 -9.31 -14.66 -11.52
N PRO A 102 -9.67 -15.71 -12.28
CA PRO A 102 -8.71 -16.46 -13.09
C PRO A 102 -7.90 -15.56 -14.04
N PRO A 103 -6.68 -15.96 -14.42
CA PRO A 103 -5.78 -15.21 -15.31
C PRO A 103 -6.23 -15.20 -16.78
N VAL A 104 -7.54 -15.19 -17.04
CA VAL A 104 -8.12 -15.15 -18.38
C VAL A 104 -8.32 -13.68 -18.77
N ASP A 105 -7.93 -13.32 -19.99
CA ASP A 105 -8.29 -12.02 -20.55
C ASP A 105 -9.79 -12.03 -20.87
N ASP A 106 -10.56 -11.25 -20.12
CA ASP A 106 -12.00 -11.09 -20.31
C ASP A 106 -12.31 -9.63 -20.66
N PRO A 107 -12.43 -9.32 -21.97
CA PRO A 107 -12.70 -7.96 -22.44
C PRO A 107 -14.03 -7.37 -21.93
N GLN A 108 -14.95 -8.19 -21.41
CA GLN A 108 -16.23 -7.73 -20.88
C GLN A 108 -16.16 -7.37 -19.39
N SER A 109 -15.12 -7.83 -18.67
CA SER A 109 -14.97 -7.58 -17.24
C SER A 109 -14.60 -6.14 -16.91
N GLY A 110 -13.92 -5.45 -17.82
CA GLY A 110 -13.33 -4.13 -17.57
C GLY A 110 -12.10 -4.14 -16.66
N GLU A 111 -11.62 -5.32 -16.26
CA GLU A 111 -10.42 -5.50 -15.44
C GLU A 111 -9.18 -5.65 -16.32
N LEU A 112 -8.06 -5.04 -15.92
CA LEU A 112 -6.78 -5.26 -16.58
C LEU A 112 -6.24 -6.66 -16.23
N PRO A 113 -5.57 -7.36 -17.16
CA PRO A 113 -4.93 -8.65 -16.85
C PRO A 113 -3.95 -8.58 -15.66
N SER A 114 -3.33 -7.42 -15.43
CA SER A 114 -2.44 -7.18 -14.29
C SER A 114 -3.16 -7.05 -12.94
N GLU A 115 -4.46 -6.77 -12.94
CA GLU A 115 -5.30 -6.71 -11.73
C GLU A 115 -5.85 -8.08 -11.33
N ARG A 116 -5.80 -9.04 -12.25
CA ARG A 116 -6.22 -10.43 -12.03
C ARG A 116 -5.17 -11.27 -11.33
N TRP A 117 -5.57 -12.45 -10.88
CA TRP A 117 -4.65 -13.39 -10.26
C TRP A 117 -3.47 -13.69 -11.18
N ASN A 118 -2.27 -13.69 -10.62
CA ASN A 118 -1.09 -14.19 -11.30
C ASN A 118 -0.17 -14.83 -10.26
N PRO A 119 0.77 -15.72 -10.66
CA PRO A 119 1.59 -16.48 -9.71
C PRO A 119 2.56 -15.65 -8.85
N THR A 120 2.66 -14.33 -9.05
CA THR A 120 3.42 -13.43 -8.16
C THR A 120 2.58 -12.89 -6.99
N GLN A 121 1.26 -13.07 -7.05
CA GLN A 121 0.33 -12.79 -5.95
C GLN A 121 0.40 -13.89 -4.90
N ASN A 122 0.06 -13.55 -3.66
CA ASN A 122 0.18 -14.44 -2.51
C ASN A 122 -0.97 -14.23 -1.52
N VAL A 123 -0.99 -14.99 -0.43
CA VAL A 123 -2.08 -14.89 0.56
C VAL A 123 -2.11 -13.49 1.19
N ARG A 124 -0.95 -12.89 1.45
CA ARG A 124 -0.86 -11.53 2.00
C ARG A 124 -1.55 -10.50 1.11
N THR A 125 -1.34 -10.55 -0.21
CA THR A 125 -1.96 -9.57 -1.12
C THR A 125 -3.49 -9.73 -1.19
N ILE A 126 -4.02 -10.95 -1.03
CA ILE A 126 -5.46 -11.18 -0.87
C ILE A 126 -5.98 -10.51 0.41
N LEU A 127 -5.32 -10.73 1.55
CA LEU A 127 -5.74 -10.19 2.85
C LEU A 127 -5.74 -8.66 2.84
N LEU A 128 -4.69 -8.04 2.29
CA LEU A 128 -4.63 -6.58 2.12
C LEU A 128 -5.73 -6.05 1.21
N SER A 129 -6.05 -6.77 0.13
CA SER A 129 -7.16 -6.42 -0.77
C SER A 129 -8.51 -6.48 -0.05
N VAL A 130 -8.71 -7.46 0.85
CA VAL A 130 -9.93 -7.54 1.67
C VAL A 130 -10.05 -6.37 2.66
N ILE A 131 -8.96 -5.94 3.31
CA ILE A 131 -8.99 -4.72 4.15
C ILE A 131 -9.36 -3.50 3.31
N SER A 132 -8.68 -3.32 2.18
CA SER A 132 -8.94 -2.19 1.28
C SER A 132 -10.39 -2.16 0.83
N LEU A 133 -10.96 -3.33 0.54
CA LEU A 133 -12.35 -3.49 0.13
C LEU A 133 -13.34 -3.09 1.24
N LEU A 134 -13.08 -3.48 2.49
CA LEU A 134 -13.93 -3.11 3.63
C LEU A 134 -13.89 -1.60 3.92
N ASN A 135 -12.78 -0.93 3.60
CA ASN A 135 -12.66 0.52 3.70
C ASN A 135 -13.37 1.23 2.53
N GLU A 136 -13.08 0.80 1.30
CA GLU A 136 -13.56 1.41 0.07
C GLU A 136 -14.11 0.34 -0.90
N PRO A 137 -15.43 0.09 -0.86
CA PRO A 137 -16.07 -0.87 -1.74
C PRO A 137 -16.05 -0.43 -3.21
N ASN A 138 -15.86 -1.38 -4.13
CA ASN A 138 -16.06 -1.14 -5.55
C ASN A 138 -17.56 -1.15 -5.90
N THR A 139 -18.07 -0.01 -6.34
CA THR A 139 -19.49 0.17 -6.69
C THR A 139 -19.78 0.10 -8.19
N PHE A 140 -18.76 -0.04 -9.03
CA PHE A 140 -18.90 -0.13 -10.50
C PHE A 140 -19.31 -1.54 -10.93
N SER A 141 -18.77 -2.58 -10.30
CA SER A 141 -19.12 -3.98 -10.54
C SER A 141 -19.44 -4.69 -9.21
N PRO A 142 -20.60 -4.41 -8.59
CA PRO A 142 -20.93 -4.97 -7.29
C PRO A 142 -21.46 -6.41 -7.38
N ALA A 143 -21.00 -7.26 -6.46
CA ALA A 143 -21.57 -8.58 -6.21
C ALA A 143 -22.95 -8.51 -5.53
N ASN A 144 -23.17 -7.47 -4.73
CA ASN A 144 -24.43 -7.17 -4.06
C ASN A 144 -24.91 -5.78 -4.47
N VAL A 145 -25.86 -5.76 -5.42
CA VAL A 145 -26.39 -4.53 -6.02
C VAL A 145 -27.09 -3.66 -4.98
N ASP A 146 -27.86 -4.25 -4.06
CA ASP A 146 -28.60 -3.51 -3.04
C ASP A 146 -27.66 -2.82 -2.05
N ALA A 147 -26.66 -3.55 -1.54
CA ALA A 147 -25.62 -2.98 -0.69
C ALA A 147 -24.86 -1.85 -1.40
N SER A 148 -24.58 -2.00 -2.69
CA SER A 148 -23.93 -0.98 -3.52
C SER A 148 -24.79 0.29 -3.67
N VAL A 149 -26.09 0.14 -3.91
CA VAL A 149 -27.03 1.27 -3.97
C VAL A 149 -27.10 1.99 -2.63
N MET A 150 -27.23 1.26 -1.52
CA MET A 150 -27.29 1.84 -0.18
C MET A 150 -25.98 2.56 0.18
N TYR A 151 -24.82 1.98 -0.12
CA TYR A 151 -23.52 2.61 0.10
C TYR A 151 -23.39 3.92 -0.69
N ARG A 152 -23.76 3.94 -1.98
CA ARG A 152 -23.74 5.17 -2.78
C ARG A 152 -24.65 6.25 -2.20
N LYS A 153 -25.88 5.91 -1.79
CA LYS A 153 -26.79 6.85 -1.11
C LYS A 153 -26.19 7.43 0.17
N TRP A 154 -25.59 6.59 1.01
CA TRP A 154 -24.89 7.03 2.21
C TRP A 154 -23.75 8.01 1.87
N ARG A 155 -22.89 7.64 0.92
CA ARG A 155 -21.73 8.45 0.49
C ARG A 155 -22.17 9.80 -0.11
N ASP A 156 -23.07 9.77 -1.08
CA ASP A 156 -23.51 10.96 -1.84
C ASP A 156 -24.32 11.91 -0.94
N SER A 157 -25.01 11.38 0.07
CA SER A 157 -25.70 12.18 1.09
C SER A 157 -24.77 12.73 2.19
N LYS A 158 -23.46 12.44 2.12
CA LYS A 158 -22.45 12.78 3.14
C LYS A 158 -22.82 12.24 4.53
N GLY A 159 -23.29 11.00 4.56
CA GLY A 159 -23.62 10.27 5.80
C GLY A 159 -24.99 10.56 6.41
N LYS A 160 -25.87 11.30 5.71
CA LYS A 160 -27.24 11.58 6.18
C LYS A 160 -28.14 10.36 6.04
N ASP A 161 -28.05 9.63 4.93
CA ASP A 161 -28.72 8.35 4.76
C ASP A 161 -27.99 7.29 5.59
N ARG A 162 -28.65 6.75 6.61
CA ARG A 162 -28.03 5.88 7.61
C ARG A 162 -28.35 4.40 7.42
N GLU A 163 -29.12 4.03 6.40
CA GLU A 163 -29.59 2.65 6.22
C GLU A 163 -28.42 1.65 6.09
N TYR A 164 -27.46 1.96 5.21
CA TYR A 164 -26.27 1.13 4.99
C TYR A 164 -25.48 0.89 6.28
N VAL A 165 -25.14 1.98 6.98
CA VAL A 165 -24.29 1.93 8.17
C VAL A 165 -24.99 1.30 9.36
N GLU A 166 -26.32 1.39 9.46
CA GLU A 166 -27.09 0.74 10.52
C GLU A 166 -27.16 -0.77 10.36
N ILE A 167 -27.26 -1.27 9.12
CA ILE A 167 -27.20 -2.71 8.84
C ILE A 167 -25.83 -3.26 9.27
N ILE A 168 -24.74 -2.62 8.84
CA ILE A 168 -23.38 -3.04 9.20
C ILE A 168 -23.18 -2.97 10.71
N ARG A 169 -23.63 -1.90 11.37
CA ARG A 169 -23.53 -1.77 12.83
C ARG A 169 -24.21 -2.92 13.55
N LYS A 170 -25.40 -3.34 13.10
CA LYS A 170 -26.10 -4.50 13.66
C LYS A 170 -25.31 -5.80 13.45
N GLN A 171 -24.70 -5.97 12.27
CA GLN A 171 -23.84 -7.13 11.99
C GLN A 171 -22.60 -7.15 12.89
N VAL A 172 -21.86 -6.04 12.99
CA VAL A 172 -20.70 -5.89 13.87
C VAL A 172 -21.05 -6.26 15.31
N VAL A 173 -22.16 -5.75 15.84
CA VAL A 173 -22.61 -6.08 17.20
C VAL A 173 -22.90 -7.57 17.34
N ALA A 174 -23.55 -8.19 16.35
CA ALA A 174 -23.86 -9.62 16.37
C ALA A 174 -22.58 -10.49 16.38
N THR A 175 -21.49 -10.03 15.76
CA THR A 175 -20.22 -10.77 15.76
C THR A 175 -19.54 -10.87 17.12
N LYS A 176 -19.89 -10.02 18.09
CA LYS A 176 -19.30 -10.05 19.44
C LYS A 176 -19.58 -11.36 20.17
N ALA A 177 -20.80 -11.88 20.04
CA ALA A 177 -21.18 -13.17 20.61
C ALA A 177 -20.38 -14.33 19.96
N GLU A 178 -20.02 -14.21 18.68
CA GLU A 178 -19.17 -15.18 18.00
C GLU A 178 -17.73 -15.12 18.49
N ALA A 179 -17.18 -13.91 18.67
CA ALA A 179 -15.85 -13.72 19.26
C ALA A 179 -15.75 -14.28 20.68
N GLU A 180 -16.79 -14.09 21.50
CA GLU A 180 -16.86 -14.65 22.86
C GLU A 180 -16.87 -16.18 22.85
N ARG A 181 -17.64 -16.81 21.95
CA ARG A 181 -17.65 -18.28 21.79
C ARG A 181 -16.29 -18.84 21.38
N ASP A 182 -15.59 -18.13 20.51
CA ASP A 182 -14.27 -18.52 20.02
C ASP A 182 -13.15 -18.14 21.01
N GLY A 183 -13.47 -17.48 22.15
CA GLY A 183 -12.49 -17.03 23.13
C GLY A 183 -11.55 -15.92 22.61
N VAL A 184 -11.98 -15.18 21.59
CA VAL A 184 -11.19 -14.15 20.90
C VAL A 184 -11.49 -12.77 21.49
N LYS A 185 -10.45 -12.10 22.02
CA LYS A 185 -10.54 -10.68 22.35
C LYS A 185 -10.41 -9.84 21.06
N VAL A 186 -11.49 -9.15 20.69
CA VAL A 186 -11.52 -8.25 19.54
C VAL A 186 -10.76 -6.96 19.86
N PRO A 187 -9.82 -6.50 19.01
CA PRO A 187 -9.19 -5.20 19.16
C PRO A 187 -10.21 -4.07 19.06
N THR A 188 -10.16 -3.13 20.00
CA THR A 188 -11.11 -1.99 20.04
C THR A 188 -10.43 -0.63 19.93
N THR A 189 -9.11 -0.63 19.79
CA THR A 189 -8.29 0.58 19.63
C THR A 189 -7.25 0.34 18.53
N LEU A 190 -6.78 1.38 17.85
CA LEU A 190 -5.72 1.26 16.86
C LEU A 190 -4.46 0.61 17.46
N ALA A 191 -4.14 0.94 18.71
CA ALA A 191 -2.99 0.37 19.41
C ALA A 191 -3.09 -1.14 19.68
N GLU A 192 -4.30 -1.69 19.79
CA GLU A 192 -4.55 -3.13 19.88
C GLU A 192 -4.64 -3.80 18.50
N TYR A 193 -5.09 -3.05 17.48
CA TYR A 193 -5.25 -3.54 16.11
C TYR A 193 -3.92 -3.65 15.37
N CYS A 194 -3.07 -2.63 15.49
CA CYS A 194 -1.76 -2.61 14.89
C CYS A 194 -0.82 -3.57 15.61
N ILE A 195 -0.12 -4.37 14.83
CA ILE A 195 0.86 -5.32 15.36
C ILE A 195 2.06 -4.47 15.79
N ARG A 196 2.30 -4.37 17.10
CA ARG A 196 3.46 -3.66 17.66
C ARG A 196 4.75 -4.45 17.42
N THR A 197 5.09 -4.74 16.19
CA THR A 197 6.37 -5.37 15.86
C THR A 197 7.41 -4.29 15.58
N ARG A 198 7.92 -3.68 16.67
CA ARG A 198 9.34 -3.31 16.64
C ARG A 198 10.13 -4.59 16.82
N VAL A 199 10.26 -5.36 15.75
CA VAL A 199 11.18 -6.50 15.73
C VAL A 199 12.57 -5.91 15.61
N PHE A 200 13.38 -6.15 16.62
CA PHE A 200 14.81 -5.90 16.56
C PHE A 200 15.47 -7.24 16.34
N ASP A 201 16.00 -7.45 15.13
CA ASP A 201 16.83 -8.61 14.84
C ASP A 201 17.99 -8.68 15.84
N SER A 202 18.39 -9.90 16.21
CA SER A 202 19.61 -10.08 16.99
C SER A 202 20.82 -9.52 16.22
N PRO A 203 21.91 -9.08 16.90
CA PRO A 203 23.10 -8.56 16.22
C PRO A 203 23.66 -9.53 15.17
N GLU A 204 23.60 -10.83 15.44
CA GLU A 204 24.04 -11.89 14.54
C GLU A 204 23.14 -12.01 13.30
N GLU A 205 21.83 -12.02 13.51
CA GLU A 205 20.85 -12.09 12.41
C GLU A 205 20.91 -10.84 11.53
N LEU A 206 20.98 -9.66 12.14
CA LEU A 206 21.11 -8.39 11.43
C LEU A 206 22.36 -8.40 10.55
N LYS A 207 23.49 -8.88 11.08
CA LYS A 207 24.74 -8.99 10.32
C LYS A 207 24.56 -9.89 9.10
N VAL A 208 23.96 -11.07 9.26
CA VAL A 208 23.71 -12.01 8.14
C VAL A 208 22.78 -11.39 7.09
N LYS A 209 21.70 -10.71 7.51
CA LYS A 209 20.77 -10.03 6.60
C LYS A 209 21.44 -8.89 5.84
N VAL A 210 22.27 -8.08 6.51
CA VAL A 210 23.03 -6.98 5.88
C VAL A 210 24.06 -7.51 4.89
N GLU A 211 24.79 -8.58 5.23
CA GLU A 211 25.72 -9.23 4.31
C GLU A 211 25.00 -9.80 3.08
N THR A 212 23.84 -10.42 3.29
CA THR A 212 22.97 -10.93 2.21
C THR A 212 22.48 -9.80 1.31
N LEU A 213 21.98 -8.71 1.89
CA LEU A 213 21.55 -7.53 1.15
C LEU A 213 22.70 -6.93 0.33
N ALA A 214 23.90 -6.83 0.90
CA ALA A 214 25.06 -6.33 0.20
C ALA A 214 25.42 -7.22 -1.01
N GLN A 215 25.26 -8.54 -0.89
CA GLN A 215 25.46 -9.47 -2.00
C GLN A 215 24.38 -9.30 -3.08
N LEU A 216 23.11 -9.23 -2.70
CA LEU A 216 22.00 -8.99 -3.62
C LEU A 216 22.18 -7.69 -4.41
N ILE A 217 22.60 -6.60 -3.76
CA ILE A 217 22.87 -5.32 -4.44
C ILE A 217 24.00 -5.46 -5.45
N LYS A 218 25.08 -6.19 -5.12
CA LYS A 218 26.23 -6.40 -6.02
C LYS A 218 25.87 -7.24 -7.24
N GLU A 219 25.03 -8.25 -7.07
CA GLU A 219 24.63 -9.17 -8.13
C GLU A 219 23.50 -8.62 -9.00
N SER A 220 22.73 -7.67 -8.47
CA SER A 220 21.62 -7.04 -9.18
C SER A 220 22.11 -6.17 -10.33
N GLN A 221 21.58 -6.42 -11.53
CA GLN A 221 21.83 -5.55 -12.69
C GLN A 221 21.07 -4.23 -12.59
N TYR A 222 19.89 -4.26 -11.96
CA TYR A 222 19.01 -3.10 -11.81
C TYR A 222 18.46 -3.04 -10.38
N PHE A 223 19.08 -2.22 -9.54
CA PHE A 223 18.68 -2.03 -8.15
C PHE A 223 17.90 -0.73 -7.98
N VAL A 224 16.71 -0.83 -7.39
CA VAL A 224 15.78 0.27 -7.11
C VAL A 224 15.51 0.32 -5.61
N VAL A 225 15.36 1.52 -5.06
CA VAL A 225 15.01 1.73 -3.65
C VAL A 225 13.69 2.46 -3.52
N HIS A 226 12.85 1.99 -2.60
CA HIS A 226 11.66 2.69 -2.14
C HIS A 226 11.92 3.25 -0.74
N SER A 227 11.68 4.55 -0.53
CA SER A 227 11.87 5.20 0.77
C SER A 227 10.61 5.88 1.30
N GLY A 228 10.40 5.78 2.61
CA GLY A 228 9.35 6.46 3.35
C GLY A 228 9.89 7.20 4.57
N ALA A 229 8.98 7.75 5.41
CA ALA A 229 9.34 8.74 6.43
C ALA A 229 10.33 8.21 7.49
N GLY A 230 10.42 6.89 7.66
CA GLY A 230 11.33 6.24 8.60
C GLY A 230 12.80 6.66 8.42
N ILE A 231 13.26 6.90 7.18
CA ILE A 231 14.68 7.28 6.93
C ILE A 231 15.03 8.71 7.37
N SER A 232 14.02 9.53 7.68
CA SER A 232 14.14 10.92 8.11
C SER A 232 13.96 11.09 9.63
N THR A 233 13.56 10.03 10.35
CA THR A 233 13.39 10.06 11.81
C THR A 233 14.67 10.43 12.55
N SER A 234 15.82 9.89 12.13
CA SER A 234 17.13 10.24 12.70
C SER A 234 17.62 11.64 12.32
N ALA A 235 16.91 12.32 11.40
CA ALA A 235 17.16 13.71 11.04
C ALA A 235 16.25 14.69 11.82
N GLY A 236 15.47 14.20 12.79
CA GLY A 236 14.60 15.02 13.63
C GLY A 236 13.20 15.29 13.04
N ILE A 237 12.85 14.63 11.93
CA ILE A 237 11.53 14.71 11.30
C ILE A 237 10.71 13.49 11.70
N PRO A 238 9.55 13.63 12.36
CA PRO A 238 8.73 12.49 12.77
C PRO A 238 8.23 11.69 11.56
N ASP A 239 8.04 10.39 11.75
CA ASP A 239 7.31 9.57 10.79
C ASP A 239 5.79 9.80 10.93
N PHE A 240 5.00 9.06 10.15
CA PHE A 240 3.56 9.18 10.15
C PHE A 240 2.86 8.22 11.12
N ARG A 241 3.34 6.96 11.21
CA ARG A 241 2.62 5.85 11.87
C ARG A 241 3.46 5.10 12.93
N GLY A 242 4.69 5.54 13.19
CA GLY A 242 5.49 4.98 14.26
C GLY A 242 4.93 5.38 15.64
N PRO A 243 5.50 4.88 16.74
CA PRO A 243 4.96 5.14 18.08
C PRO A 243 4.87 6.61 18.50
N LYS A 244 5.62 7.49 17.82
CA LYS A 244 5.59 8.96 17.96
C LYS A 244 5.28 9.64 16.62
N GLY A 245 4.66 8.92 15.69
CA GLY A 245 4.32 9.44 14.37
C GLY A 245 3.19 10.44 14.42
N VAL A 246 3.09 11.28 13.39
CA VAL A 246 2.08 12.36 13.29
C VAL A 246 0.67 11.84 13.53
N TRP A 247 0.23 10.81 12.78
CA TRP A 247 -1.13 10.27 12.89
C TRP A 247 -1.34 9.53 14.21
N THR A 248 -0.32 8.84 14.71
CA THR A 248 -0.36 8.11 15.99
C THR A 248 -0.52 9.02 17.20
N LEU A 249 0.01 10.25 17.12
CA LEU A 249 -0.14 11.25 18.18
C LEU A 249 -1.44 12.04 18.01
N GLU A 250 -1.81 12.41 16.78
CA GLU A 250 -3.06 13.11 16.51
C GLU A 250 -4.29 12.32 16.96
N GLU A 251 -4.30 10.99 16.76
CA GLU A 251 -5.37 10.11 17.25
C GLU A 251 -5.50 10.14 18.79
N LYS A 252 -4.40 10.40 19.50
CA LYS A 252 -4.38 10.55 20.96
C LYS A 252 -4.70 11.98 21.41
N GLY A 253 -4.95 12.89 20.48
CA GLY A 253 -5.07 14.33 20.75
C GLY A 253 -3.74 14.99 21.13
N GLU A 254 -2.62 14.36 20.81
CA GLU A 254 -1.26 14.86 21.06
C GLU A 254 -0.67 15.47 19.78
N SER A 255 0.29 16.39 19.94
CA SER A 255 1.00 16.98 18.81
C SER A 255 2.35 16.28 18.56
N PRO A 256 2.73 16.03 17.30
CA PRO A 256 4.06 15.52 16.99
C PRO A 256 5.15 16.50 17.38
N ASN A 257 6.24 15.98 17.93
CA ASN A 257 7.42 16.78 18.25
C ASN A 257 8.38 16.77 17.05
N PHE A 258 8.63 17.95 16.48
CA PHE A 258 9.67 18.17 15.48
C PHE A 258 10.93 18.65 16.19
N GLU A 259 12.02 17.89 16.09
CA GLU A 259 13.31 18.31 16.67
C GLU A 259 14.03 19.34 15.78
N THR A 260 13.57 19.48 14.53
CA THR A 260 14.11 20.42 13.54
C THR A 260 13.01 20.96 12.63
N THR A 261 13.31 22.04 11.91
CA THR A 261 12.47 22.52 10.81
C THR A 261 12.81 21.77 9.53
N PHE A 262 11.93 21.81 8.51
CA PHE A 262 12.28 21.23 7.21
C PHE A 262 13.53 21.90 6.64
N GLU A 263 13.68 23.22 6.75
CA GLU A 263 14.85 23.97 6.28
C GLU A 263 16.15 23.58 6.99
N ASP A 264 16.12 23.37 8.29
CA ASP A 264 17.33 23.08 9.08
C ASP A 264 17.69 21.58 9.08
N ALA A 265 16.74 20.71 8.73
CA ALA A 265 16.96 19.28 8.63
C ALA A 265 18.10 18.95 7.66
N ARG A 266 19.01 18.08 8.10
CA ARG A 266 20.12 17.58 7.28
C ARG A 266 19.84 16.15 6.81
N PRO A 267 20.28 15.78 5.60
CA PRO A 267 20.15 14.41 5.12
C PRO A 267 20.75 13.42 6.13
N SER A 268 20.00 12.35 6.45
CA SER A 268 20.48 11.29 7.34
C SER A 268 21.60 10.46 6.68
N LEU A 269 22.26 9.61 7.47
CA LEU A 269 23.26 8.65 6.93
C LEU A 269 22.68 7.79 5.81
N THR A 270 21.40 7.39 5.90
CA THR A 270 20.72 6.63 4.84
C THR A 270 20.61 7.43 3.55
N HIS A 271 20.24 8.72 3.60
CA HIS A 271 20.19 9.56 2.41
C HIS A 271 21.58 9.66 1.73
N LEU A 272 22.62 9.87 2.54
CA LEU A 272 24.00 9.96 2.03
C LEU A 272 24.51 8.61 1.50
N ALA A 273 24.10 7.49 2.11
CA ALA A 273 24.43 6.15 1.63
C ALA A 273 23.76 5.84 0.29
N LEU A 274 22.50 6.23 0.09
CA LEU A 274 21.79 6.09 -1.19
C LEU A 274 22.46 6.93 -2.29
N LEU A 275 22.86 8.16 -1.97
CA LEU A 275 23.68 8.98 -2.88
C LEU A 275 25.02 8.29 -3.21
N GLY A 276 25.69 7.69 -2.22
CA GLY A 276 26.92 6.93 -2.43
C GLY A 276 26.73 5.73 -3.35
N LEU A 277 25.66 4.95 -3.16
CA LEU A 277 25.30 3.81 -3.99
C LEU A 277 24.96 4.23 -5.43
N GLN A 278 24.26 5.35 -5.59
CA GLN A 278 23.96 5.92 -6.91
C GLN A 278 25.24 6.35 -7.62
N ARG A 279 26.14 7.08 -6.93
CA ARG A 279 27.43 7.51 -7.49
C ARG A 279 28.35 6.35 -7.85
N ALA A 280 28.27 5.26 -7.09
CA ALA A 280 28.99 4.02 -7.38
C ALA A 280 28.33 3.18 -8.49
N GLY A 281 27.17 3.60 -9.01
CA GLY A 281 26.48 2.95 -10.13
C GLY A 281 25.62 1.74 -9.74
N TYR A 282 25.46 1.44 -8.45
CA TYR A 282 24.62 0.34 -7.98
C TYR A 282 23.14 0.73 -8.01
N LEU A 283 22.78 1.86 -7.40
CA LEU A 283 21.39 2.34 -7.34
C LEU A 283 21.00 3.02 -8.65
N LYS A 284 20.05 2.42 -9.38
CA LYS A 284 19.58 2.91 -10.68
C LYS A 284 18.46 3.91 -10.57
N TYR A 285 17.57 3.72 -9.60
CA TYR A 285 16.41 4.57 -9.43
C TYR A 285 15.96 4.63 -7.96
N LEU A 286 15.47 5.79 -7.53
CA LEU A 286 14.96 6.01 -6.18
C LEU A 286 13.52 6.50 -6.25
N ILE A 287 12.64 5.85 -5.50
CA ILE A 287 11.21 6.17 -5.44
C ILE A 287 10.89 6.56 -4.01
N SER A 288 10.41 7.79 -3.82
CA SER A 288 10.19 8.35 -2.48
C SER A 288 8.75 8.77 -2.27
N GLN A 289 8.22 8.41 -1.11
CA GLN A 289 6.96 8.94 -0.57
C GLN A 289 7.19 10.18 0.32
N ASN A 290 8.44 10.53 0.60
CA ASN A 290 8.79 11.64 1.49
C ASN A 290 8.63 12.98 0.79
N VAL A 291 8.03 13.93 1.51
CA VAL A 291 7.88 15.32 1.06
C VAL A 291 8.95 16.27 1.64
N ASP A 292 9.81 15.77 2.53
CA ASP A 292 10.80 16.55 3.27
C ASP A 292 11.92 17.17 2.40
N GLY A 293 12.06 16.73 1.15
CA GLY A 293 13.05 17.21 0.19
C GLY A 293 14.51 16.84 0.49
N LEU A 294 14.77 15.97 1.47
CA LEU A 294 16.12 15.61 1.89
C LEU A 294 16.90 14.83 0.82
N HIS A 295 16.25 14.04 -0.02
CA HIS A 295 16.91 13.40 -1.18
C HIS A 295 17.50 14.43 -2.14
N VAL A 296 16.68 15.39 -2.60
CA VAL A 296 17.14 16.47 -3.49
C VAL A 296 18.25 17.29 -2.81
N ARG A 297 18.08 17.63 -1.53
CA ARG A 297 19.04 18.43 -0.77
C ARG A 297 20.33 17.67 -0.40
N SER A 298 20.31 16.35 -0.40
CA SER A 298 21.53 15.53 -0.30
C SER A 298 22.41 15.63 -1.55
N GLY A 299 21.84 16.11 -2.68
CA GLY A 299 22.48 16.11 -3.98
C GLY A 299 22.14 14.86 -4.81
N PHE A 300 21.10 14.11 -4.46
CA PHE A 300 20.62 12.99 -5.26
C PHE A 300 20.09 13.50 -6.61
N PRO A 301 20.47 12.87 -7.74
CA PRO A 301 20.06 13.31 -9.08
C PRO A 301 18.54 13.20 -9.28
N ARG A 302 17.89 14.33 -9.60
CA ARG A 302 16.42 14.41 -9.74
C ARG A 302 15.87 13.65 -10.95
N ASP A 303 16.69 13.40 -11.96
CA ASP A 303 16.33 12.59 -13.12
C ASP A 303 16.20 11.10 -12.78
N LEU A 304 16.83 10.66 -11.68
CA LEU A 304 16.79 9.29 -11.15
C LEU A 304 15.94 9.15 -9.88
N LEU A 305 15.08 10.15 -9.60
CA LEU A 305 14.23 10.22 -8.42
C LEU A 305 12.77 10.47 -8.82
N SER A 306 11.85 9.68 -8.26
CA SER A 306 10.41 9.97 -8.27
C SER A 306 9.95 10.45 -6.90
N GLU A 307 9.37 11.65 -6.83
CA GLU A 307 8.83 12.26 -5.61
C GLU A 307 7.31 12.13 -5.62
N LEU A 308 6.81 10.93 -5.31
CA LEU A 308 5.41 10.53 -5.57
C LEU A 308 4.38 11.42 -4.85
N HIS A 309 4.69 11.93 -3.66
CA HIS A 309 3.80 12.79 -2.88
C HIS A 309 4.17 14.28 -2.97
N GLY A 310 5.10 14.63 -3.86
CA GLY A 310 5.64 15.97 -4.00
C GLY A 310 6.80 16.28 -3.06
N ASN A 311 7.18 17.55 -3.01
CA ASN A 311 8.29 18.03 -2.19
C ASN A 311 8.01 19.45 -1.66
N MET A 312 8.23 19.65 -0.36
CA MET A 312 7.94 20.90 0.37
C MET A 312 8.70 22.11 -0.17
N PHE A 313 9.78 21.89 -0.92
CA PHE A 313 10.65 22.90 -1.52
C PHE A 313 10.38 23.10 -3.02
N VAL A 314 9.48 22.33 -3.62
CA VAL A 314 9.24 22.34 -5.07
C VAL A 314 7.86 22.90 -5.39
N GLU A 315 7.86 23.86 -6.31
CA GLU A 315 6.65 24.35 -6.98
C GLU A 315 6.74 24.12 -8.49
N GLU A 316 5.59 23.94 -9.12
CA GLU A 316 5.48 23.63 -10.54
C GLU A 316 4.61 24.64 -11.28
N CYS A 317 4.97 24.97 -12.51
CA CYS A 317 4.12 25.79 -13.36
C CYS A 317 2.97 24.99 -13.99
N GLU A 318 1.73 25.38 -13.68
CA GLU A 318 0.50 24.78 -14.21
C GLU A 318 0.40 24.80 -15.76
N LYS A 319 1.18 25.66 -16.43
CA LYS A 319 1.11 25.84 -17.90
C LYS A 319 2.19 25.11 -18.69
N CYS A 320 3.36 24.90 -18.10
CA CYS A 320 4.52 24.34 -18.83
C CYS A 320 5.24 23.22 -18.09
N GLY A 321 4.78 22.84 -16.88
CA GLY A 321 5.37 21.78 -16.08
C GLY A 321 6.79 22.09 -15.56
N ARG A 322 7.27 23.33 -15.71
CA ARG A 322 8.60 23.70 -15.19
C ARG A 322 8.54 23.70 -13.66
N GLN A 323 9.38 22.87 -13.06
CA GLN A 323 9.59 22.81 -11.62
C GLN A 323 10.69 23.77 -11.17
N TYR A 324 10.50 24.35 -9.98
CA TYR A 324 11.45 25.23 -9.31
C TYR A 324 11.71 24.67 -7.90
N VAL A 325 12.97 24.35 -7.63
CA VAL A 325 13.42 23.98 -6.28
C VAL A 325 13.81 25.26 -5.54
N ARG A 326 13.27 25.47 -4.34
CA ARG A 326 13.51 26.66 -3.51
C ARG A 326 14.38 26.31 -2.30
N GLU A 327 15.00 27.34 -1.72
CA GLU A 327 15.79 27.18 -0.48
C GLU A 327 14.93 27.06 0.77
N LYS A 328 13.70 27.61 0.72
CA LYS A 328 12.71 27.59 1.82
C LYS A 328 11.49 26.80 1.40
N VAL A 329 10.74 26.28 2.37
CA VAL A 329 9.48 25.60 2.05
C VAL A 329 8.50 26.56 1.37
N ILE A 330 7.70 26.02 0.46
CA ILE A 330 6.71 26.78 -0.31
C ILE A 330 5.58 27.29 0.61
N GLY A 331 5.30 26.58 1.71
CA GLY A 331 4.31 26.96 2.72
C GLY A 331 2.86 26.77 2.30
N VAL A 332 2.62 26.03 1.21
CA VAL A 332 1.30 25.75 0.63
C VAL A 332 1.26 24.28 0.24
N MET A 333 0.11 23.62 0.47
CA MET A 333 -0.12 22.20 0.20
C MET A 333 -1.43 21.99 -0.58
N GLY A 334 -1.62 20.79 -1.15
CA GLY A 334 -2.82 20.39 -1.91
C GLY A 334 -2.89 21.03 -3.29
N LEU A 335 -1.76 21.04 -4.00
CA LEU A 335 -1.63 21.59 -5.36
C LEU A 335 -2.12 23.06 -5.52
N LYS A 336 -2.08 23.86 -4.45
CA LYS A 336 -2.61 25.23 -4.45
C LYS A 336 -1.60 26.25 -4.99
N PRO A 337 -2.06 27.37 -5.56
CA PRO A 337 -1.18 28.44 -6.05
C PRO A 337 -0.29 29.03 -4.96
N THR A 338 0.98 29.26 -5.29
CA THR A 338 2.00 29.78 -4.36
C THR A 338 2.10 31.31 -4.37
N GLY A 339 1.34 31.96 -5.26
CA GLY A 339 1.41 33.40 -5.51
C GLY A 339 2.52 33.82 -6.49
N ARG A 340 3.40 32.90 -6.90
CA ARG A 340 4.47 33.16 -7.88
C ARG A 340 4.06 32.78 -9.30
N HIS A 341 4.82 33.28 -10.28
CA HIS A 341 4.57 33.04 -11.71
C HIS A 341 5.84 32.54 -12.40
N CYS A 342 5.64 31.68 -13.39
CA CYS A 342 6.69 31.11 -14.20
C CYS A 342 7.41 32.16 -15.06
N ASP A 343 8.73 32.17 -14.97
CA ASP A 343 9.63 33.12 -15.66
C ASP A 343 10.20 32.56 -16.98
N VAL A 344 9.96 31.27 -17.27
CA VAL A 344 10.44 30.62 -18.50
C VAL A 344 10.05 31.42 -19.75
N VAL A 345 11.05 31.81 -20.52
CA VAL A 345 10.88 32.45 -21.83
C VAL A 345 10.73 31.36 -22.89
N ARG A 346 9.60 31.36 -23.61
CA ARG A 346 9.39 30.37 -24.68
C ARG A 346 10.36 30.63 -25.84
N SER A 347 10.72 29.57 -26.58
CA SER A 347 11.76 29.53 -27.63
C SER A 347 11.63 30.55 -28.77
N ARG A 348 10.50 31.26 -28.92
CA ARG A 348 10.34 32.41 -29.83
C ARG A 348 10.64 33.78 -29.18
N GLY A 349 11.18 33.81 -27.96
CA GLY A 349 11.78 34.99 -27.31
C GLY A 349 10.86 36.14 -26.90
N LEU A 350 9.60 36.16 -27.35
CA LEU A 350 8.77 37.37 -27.26
C LEU A 350 7.96 37.50 -25.95
N ARG A 351 7.65 36.39 -25.24
CA ARG A 351 6.85 36.43 -23.99
C ARG A 351 7.23 35.33 -23.00
N ALA A 352 7.34 35.69 -21.73
CA ALA A 352 7.46 34.74 -20.61
C ALA A 352 6.17 33.93 -20.43
N CYS A 353 6.29 32.71 -19.91
CA CYS A 353 5.17 31.78 -19.72
C CYS A 353 4.08 32.36 -18.81
N ARG A 354 4.46 32.98 -17.67
CA ARG A 354 3.55 33.59 -16.70
C ARG A 354 2.41 32.67 -16.25
N GLY A 355 2.61 31.35 -16.27
CA GLY A 355 1.69 30.42 -15.60
C GLY A 355 1.83 30.54 -14.10
N LYS A 356 0.75 30.32 -13.35
CA LYS A 356 0.85 30.30 -11.89
C LYS A 356 1.73 29.13 -11.47
N LEU A 357 2.51 29.36 -10.42
CA LEU A 357 3.22 28.27 -9.75
C LEU A 357 2.31 27.70 -8.67
N ILE A 358 2.23 26.38 -8.59
CA ILE A 358 1.45 25.62 -7.62
C ILE A 358 2.38 24.76 -6.76
N SER A 359 1.96 24.44 -5.53
CA SER A 359 2.68 23.45 -4.72
C SER A 359 2.65 22.07 -5.39
N THR A 360 3.62 21.22 -5.06
CA THR A 360 3.63 19.83 -5.53
C THR A 360 3.10 18.84 -4.49
N ILE A 361 2.87 19.29 -3.26
CA ILE A 361 2.31 18.46 -2.18
C ILE A 361 0.86 18.11 -2.50
N LEU A 362 0.58 16.81 -2.46
CA LEU A 362 -0.75 16.24 -2.67
C LEU A 362 -1.61 16.34 -1.40
N ASP A 363 -2.89 16.60 -1.58
CA ASP A 363 -3.95 16.31 -0.59
C ASP A 363 -4.44 14.87 -0.78
N TRP A 364 -5.29 14.38 0.12
CA TRP A 364 -5.77 12.99 0.10
C TRP A 364 -6.54 12.60 -1.16
N GLU A 365 -7.23 13.55 -1.79
CA GLU A 365 -8.04 13.33 -2.99
C GLU A 365 -7.25 13.52 -4.30
N ASP A 366 -6.01 14.00 -4.22
CA ASP A 366 -5.22 14.30 -5.40
C ASP A 366 -4.60 13.03 -6.02
N ALA A 367 -4.60 12.96 -7.35
CA ALA A 367 -3.89 11.91 -8.07
C ALA A 367 -2.36 12.08 -7.96
N LEU A 368 -1.65 10.95 -8.01
CA LEU A 368 -0.19 10.94 -8.10
C LEU A 368 0.29 11.63 -9.40
N PRO A 369 1.44 12.31 -9.40
CA PRO A 369 1.99 12.94 -10.61
C PRO A 369 2.37 11.91 -11.65
N ASP A 370 1.64 11.87 -12.78
CA ASP A 370 1.80 10.89 -13.88
C ASP A 370 3.27 10.67 -14.28
N ARG A 371 4.05 11.75 -14.41
CA ARG A 371 5.47 11.67 -14.81
C ARG A 371 6.29 10.85 -13.83
N ASP A 372 6.16 11.13 -12.54
CA ASP A 372 6.96 10.49 -11.49
C ASP A 372 6.42 9.08 -11.20
N LEU A 373 5.10 8.88 -11.30
CA LEU A 373 4.47 7.55 -11.20
C LEU A 373 4.92 6.64 -12.35
N ASN A 374 4.80 7.07 -13.60
CA ASN A 374 5.19 6.26 -14.76
C ASN A 374 6.67 5.87 -14.69
N LYS A 375 7.56 6.81 -14.35
CA LYS A 375 8.98 6.50 -14.17
C LYS A 375 9.24 5.53 -13.01
N ALA A 376 8.49 5.65 -11.92
CA ALA A 376 8.58 4.74 -10.80
C ALA A 376 8.14 3.33 -11.21
N GLU A 377 7.03 3.21 -11.95
CA GLU A 377 6.55 1.94 -12.49
C GLU A 377 7.54 1.33 -13.48
N ASP A 378 8.05 2.11 -14.44
CA ASP A 378 9.06 1.68 -15.40
C ASP A 378 10.30 1.16 -14.69
N ALA A 379 10.82 1.90 -13.70
CA ALA A 379 11.98 1.49 -12.94
C ALA A 379 11.72 0.22 -12.12
N SER A 380 10.54 0.10 -11.48
CA SER A 380 10.18 -1.08 -10.68
C SER A 380 9.92 -2.33 -11.54
N ARG A 381 9.47 -2.17 -12.79
CA ARG A 381 9.21 -3.27 -13.74
C ARG A 381 10.43 -3.66 -14.57
N SER A 382 11.44 -2.79 -14.67
CA SER A 382 12.59 -2.96 -15.55
C SER A 382 13.27 -4.32 -15.36
N ASN A 383 13.10 -5.19 -16.36
CA ASN A 383 13.82 -6.45 -16.48
C ASN A 383 14.96 -6.24 -17.49
N PRO A 384 16.24 -6.48 -17.13
CA PRO A 384 17.37 -6.29 -18.03
C PRO A 384 17.31 -7.08 -19.35
N ALA A 385 16.43 -8.06 -19.47
CA ALA A 385 16.33 -8.92 -20.64
C ALA A 385 15.80 -8.24 -21.92
N GLU A 386 15.16 -7.06 -21.83
CA GLU A 386 14.49 -6.45 -22.99
C GLU A 386 15.25 -5.28 -23.65
N THR A 387 16.36 -4.81 -23.06
CA THR A 387 17.07 -3.60 -23.55
C THR A 387 18.26 -3.86 -24.47
N PHE A 388 18.46 -5.09 -24.93
CA PHE A 388 19.52 -5.46 -25.89
C PHE A 388 19.03 -5.74 -27.32
N HIS A 389 18.00 -5.04 -27.81
CA HIS A 389 17.68 -5.02 -29.24
C HIS A 389 17.19 -3.64 -29.69
N SER A 390 18.13 -2.70 -29.89
CA SER A 390 17.95 -1.57 -30.80
C SER A 390 19.29 -1.10 -31.35
#